data_AF-A0A0H2L7Y8-F1
#
_entry.id   AF-A0A0H2L7Y8-F1
#
_cell.length_a   1.000
_cell.length_b   1.000
_cell.length_c   1.000
_cell.angle_alpha   90.00
_cell.angle_beta   90.00
_cell.angle_gamma   90.00
#
_symmetry.space_group_name_H-M   'P 1'
#
loop_
_entity.id
_entity.type
_entity.pdbx_description
1 polymer ?
#
loop_
_entity_poly.entity_id
_entity_poly.type
_entity_poly.pdbx_seq_one_letter_code
_entity_poly.pdbx_strand_id
1 'polypeptide(L)'
;MAGTVTGARATRKVRHHAELSGLGTVRHVSAATPNAPAWAVTVVVVLVFSVGPALVGNAGPAAIGYLLPSFAAIAAVILWFLGSEKLVVLDHGILVGSFAPFLRPVAVPFAAFDVRTVRAAVASPRTLGLLLTDRGVSTASRTVVWSRRTVTFVGVAPSQLRQARARGLHVDLATATAVDLWVFSARDPRRQEQVVRALGDATRAAGVPGAEQVEALALPAQPVQVSPQGADRLAVPERLRSARARHPQTTR
;
A
#
# COMPACT_ATOMS: atom_id res chain seq x y z
N MET A 1 -8.58 -24.60 13.56
CA MET A 1 -8.77 -24.92 12.11
C MET A 1 -7.96 -23.92 11.31
N ALA A 2 -6.96 -24.37 10.54
CA ALA A 2 -6.22 -23.47 9.65
C ALA A 2 -7.14 -23.09 8.48
N GLY A 3 -7.64 -21.85 8.47
CA GLY A 3 -8.47 -21.34 7.39
C GLY A 3 -7.68 -21.30 6.08
N THR A 4 -8.37 -21.51 4.95
CA THR A 4 -7.77 -21.45 3.63
C THR A 4 -7.28 -20.03 3.35
N VAL A 5 -5.98 -19.87 3.05
CA VAL A 5 -5.41 -18.56 2.71
C VAL A 5 -6.08 -18.02 1.45
N THR A 6 -6.63 -16.81 1.51
CA THR A 6 -7.31 -16.16 0.37
C THR A 6 -6.40 -15.18 -0.37
N GLY A 7 -6.79 -14.80 -1.60
CA GLY A 7 -6.08 -13.79 -2.39
C GLY A 7 -4.97 -14.37 -3.27
N ALA A 8 -3.82 -13.70 -3.30
CA ALA A 8 -2.61 -14.11 -4.02
C ALA A 8 -1.84 -15.20 -3.26
N ARG A 9 -0.83 -15.79 -3.94
CA ARG A 9 -0.01 -16.85 -3.35
C ARG A 9 0.80 -16.33 -2.16
N ALA A 10 0.68 -17.00 -1.01
CA ALA A 10 1.58 -16.84 0.13
C ALA A 10 2.94 -17.49 -0.16
N THR A 11 3.83 -16.75 -0.81
CA THR A 11 5.19 -17.19 -1.15
C THR A 11 6.02 -17.47 0.10
N ARG A 12 7.15 -18.18 -0.04
CA ARG A 12 8.11 -18.44 1.05
C ARG A 12 8.51 -17.15 1.78
N LYS A 13 8.75 -16.07 1.04
CA LYS A 13 9.11 -14.76 1.62
C LYS A 13 7.96 -14.13 2.42
N VAL A 14 6.71 -14.28 1.96
CA VAL A 14 5.53 -13.82 2.72
C VAL A 14 5.43 -14.58 4.05
N ARG A 15 5.54 -15.91 4.01
CA ARG A 15 5.48 -16.75 5.22
C ARG A 15 6.60 -16.44 6.20
N HIS A 16 7.83 -16.32 5.69
CA HIS A 16 8.99 -15.95 6.51
C HIS A 16 8.79 -14.61 7.23
N HIS A 17 8.29 -13.57 6.54
CA HIS A 17 8.02 -12.30 7.21
C HIS A 17 6.81 -12.34 8.15
N ALA A 18 5.81 -13.19 7.88
CA ALA A 18 4.70 -13.41 8.79
C ALA A 18 5.17 -14.08 10.09
N GLU A 19 6.00 -15.12 10.00
CA GLU A 19 6.62 -15.77 11.15
C GLU A 19 7.44 -14.78 11.98
N LEU A 20 8.35 -14.05 11.32
CA LEU A 20 9.15 -13.02 12.00
C LEU A 20 8.29 -11.93 12.64
N SER A 21 7.11 -11.63 12.09
CA SER A 21 6.28 -10.54 12.58
C SER A 21 5.72 -10.80 13.98
N GLY A 22 5.49 -12.07 14.34
CA GLY A 22 4.78 -12.45 15.57
C GLY A 22 3.27 -12.18 15.55
N LEU A 23 2.69 -11.77 14.41
CA LEU A 23 1.28 -11.39 14.28
C LEU A 23 0.35 -12.56 13.87
N GLY A 24 0.84 -13.79 13.97
CA GLY A 24 0.08 -14.99 13.65
C GLY A 24 0.20 -15.46 12.20
N THR A 25 -0.75 -16.30 11.78
CA THR A 25 -0.77 -16.98 10.48
C THR A 25 -1.32 -16.10 9.36
N VAL A 26 -0.98 -16.44 8.12
CA VAL A 26 -1.44 -15.68 6.94
C VAL A 26 -2.90 -16.02 6.62
N ARG A 27 -3.77 -15.00 6.63
CA ARG A 27 -5.18 -15.13 6.25
C ARG A 27 -5.47 -14.70 4.81
N HIS A 28 -4.83 -13.62 4.37
CA HIS A 28 -5.03 -13.07 3.03
C HIS A 28 -3.75 -12.44 2.50
N VAL A 29 -3.51 -12.56 1.19
CA VAL A 29 -2.43 -11.83 0.50
C VAL A 29 -3.02 -11.01 -0.64
N SER A 30 -2.84 -9.70 -0.59
CA SER A 30 -3.16 -8.81 -1.70
C SER A 30 -1.89 -8.28 -2.33
N ALA A 31 -1.79 -8.40 -3.64
CA ALA A 31 -0.66 -7.94 -4.42
C ALA A 31 -1.13 -6.89 -5.43
N ALA A 32 -0.44 -5.76 -5.47
CA ALA A 32 -0.75 -4.65 -6.36
C ALA A 32 -0.14 -4.85 -7.76
N THR A 33 -0.27 -6.06 -8.33
CA THR A 33 0.38 -6.44 -9.60
C THR A 33 -0.08 -5.55 -10.76
N PRO A 34 0.76 -5.34 -11.80
CA PRO A 34 0.38 -4.60 -13.01
C PRO A 34 -0.93 -5.11 -13.63
N ASN A 35 -1.80 -4.19 -14.03
CA ASN A 35 -3.03 -4.47 -14.77
C ASN A 35 -2.78 -4.42 -16.29
N ALA A 36 -3.80 -4.75 -17.10
CA ALA A 36 -3.65 -4.78 -18.56
C ALA A 36 -3.17 -3.45 -19.16
N PRO A 37 -3.70 -2.27 -18.75
CA PRO A 37 -3.14 -0.98 -19.19
C PRO A 37 -1.66 -0.79 -18.85
N ALA A 38 -1.24 -1.18 -17.64
CA ALA A 38 0.17 -1.08 -17.24
C ALA A 38 1.09 -1.95 -18.11
N TRP A 39 0.64 -3.17 -18.44
CA TRP A 39 1.38 -4.04 -19.35
C TRP A 39 1.45 -3.46 -20.77
N ALA A 40 0.34 -2.92 -21.29
CA ALA A 40 0.33 -2.28 -22.61
C ALA A 40 1.33 -1.11 -22.68
N VAL A 41 1.31 -0.21 -21.68
CA VAL A 41 2.28 0.90 -21.59
C VAL A 41 3.71 0.37 -21.50
N THR A 42 3.96 -0.68 -20.72
CA THR A 42 5.29 -1.27 -20.60
C THR A 42 5.79 -1.80 -21.95
N VAL A 43 4.95 -2.54 -22.67
CA VAL A 43 5.30 -3.09 -23.98
C VAL A 43 5.58 -1.97 -24.98
N VAL A 44 4.74 -0.94 -25.03
CA VAL A 44 4.93 0.22 -25.91
C VAL A 44 6.26 0.93 -25.59
N VAL A 45 6.54 1.18 -24.32
CA VAL A 45 7.81 1.81 -23.88
C VAL A 45 9.00 0.96 -24.32
N VAL A 46 8.98 -0.35 -24.06
CA VAL A 46 10.06 -1.26 -24.50
C VAL A 46 10.25 -1.19 -26.02
N LEU A 47 9.17 -1.25 -26.81
CA LEU A 47 9.25 -1.16 -28.27
C LEU A 47 9.79 0.19 -28.74
N VAL A 48 9.32 1.30 -28.17
CA VAL A 48 9.77 2.65 -28.54
C VAL A 48 11.27 2.80 -28.29
N PHE A 49 11.78 2.37 -27.13
CA PHE A 49 13.21 2.49 -26.83
C PHE A 49 14.09 1.49 -27.58
N SER A 50 13.53 0.35 -28.00
CA SER A 50 14.29 -0.68 -28.70
C SER A 50 14.32 -0.49 -30.22
N VAL A 51 13.21 -0.02 -30.80
CA VAL A 51 13.01 0.12 -32.25
C VAL A 51 13.09 1.59 -32.69
N GLY A 52 12.65 2.53 -31.84
CA GLY A 52 12.64 3.96 -32.14
C GLY A 52 13.99 4.51 -32.60
N PRO A 53 15.12 4.20 -31.95
CA PRO A 53 16.45 4.64 -32.41
C PRO A 53 16.77 4.24 -33.85
N ALA A 54 16.34 3.05 -34.28
CA ALA A 54 16.52 2.59 -35.66
C ALA A 54 15.61 3.33 -36.65
N LEU A 55 14.38 3.64 -36.24
CA LEU A 55 13.41 4.36 -37.08
C LEU A 55 13.79 5.82 -37.34
N VAL A 56 14.45 6.47 -36.37
CA VAL A 56 14.87 7.89 -36.50
C VAL A 56 16.29 8.06 -37.04
N GLY A 57 16.93 6.97 -37.49
CA GLY A 57 18.27 6.99 -38.08
C GLY A 57 19.43 7.14 -37.09
N ASN A 58 19.16 7.03 -35.78
CA ASN A 58 20.18 7.16 -34.72
C ASN A 58 20.94 5.84 -34.46
N ALA A 59 20.45 4.70 -34.97
CA ALA A 59 21.10 3.39 -34.85
C ALA A 59 20.81 2.51 -36.07
N GLY A 60 21.70 1.57 -36.38
CA GLY A 60 21.44 0.56 -37.41
C GLY A 60 20.41 -0.50 -36.97
N PRO A 61 19.72 -1.20 -37.89
CA PRO A 61 18.71 -2.22 -37.55
C PRO A 61 19.25 -3.35 -36.66
N ALA A 62 20.54 -3.69 -36.79
CA ALA A 62 21.21 -4.66 -35.93
C ALA A 62 21.18 -4.28 -34.43
N ALA A 63 21.03 -2.99 -34.11
CA ALA A 63 20.96 -2.52 -32.73
C ALA A 63 19.73 -3.03 -31.97
N ILE A 64 18.63 -3.30 -32.69
CA ILE A 64 17.40 -3.86 -32.12
C ILE A 64 17.70 -5.17 -31.39
N GLY A 65 18.63 -5.99 -31.94
CA GLY A 65 19.00 -7.30 -31.40
C GLY A 65 19.53 -7.24 -29.97
N TYR A 66 20.22 -6.18 -29.57
CA TYR A 66 20.69 -6.00 -28.19
C TYR A 66 19.85 -5.03 -27.37
N LEU A 67 19.21 -4.02 -27.97
CA LEU A 67 18.37 -3.06 -27.25
C LEU A 67 17.10 -3.72 -26.73
N LEU A 68 16.42 -4.52 -27.54
CA LEU A 68 15.17 -5.17 -27.16
C LEU A 68 15.31 -6.06 -25.91
N PRO A 69 16.24 -7.05 -25.86
CA PRO A 69 16.40 -7.85 -24.65
C PRO A 69 16.88 -7.01 -23.45
N SER A 70 17.68 -5.96 -23.68
CA SER A 70 18.15 -5.07 -22.61
C SER A 70 16.99 -4.30 -21.97
N PHE A 71 16.16 -3.63 -22.76
CA PHE A 71 15.01 -2.88 -22.25
C PHE A 71 13.93 -3.81 -21.67
N ALA A 72 13.73 -4.98 -22.27
CA ALA A 72 12.83 -5.99 -21.72
C ALA A 72 13.31 -6.47 -20.34
N ALA A 73 14.61 -6.74 -20.17
CA ALA A 73 15.20 -7.13 -18.89
C ALA A 73 15.08 -6.02 -17.85
N ILE A 74 15.39 -4.77 -18.22
CA ILE A 74 15.25 -3.60 -17.33
C ILE A 74 13.79 -3.44 -16.89
N ALA A 75 12.84 -3.49 -17.83
CA ALA A 75 11.42 -3.39 -17.54
C ALA A 75 10.94 -4.54 -16.64
N ALA A 76 11.40 -5.77 -16.89
CA ALA A 76 11.07 -6.93 -16.06
C ALA A 76 11.57 -6.76 -14.61
N VAL A 77 12.79 -6.26 -14.41
CA VAL A 77 13.34 -5.97 -13.08
C VAL A 77 12.51 -4.88 -12.38
N ILE A 78 12.23 -3.77 -13.07
CA ILE A 78 11.41 -2.68 -12.52
C ILE A 78 10.02 -3.19 -12.12
N LEU A 79 9.33 -3.91 -13.02
CA LEU A 79 8.01 -4.49 -12.74
C LEU A 79 8.03 -5.53 -11.63
N TRP A 80 9.13 -6.29 -11.48
CA TRP A 80 9.28 -7.24 -10.39
C TRP A 80 9.37 -6.54 -9.03
N PHE A 81 10.15 -5.46 -8.92
CA PHE A 81 10.24 -4.66 -7.70
C PHE A 81 8.90 -3.99 -7.37
N LEU A 82 8.29 -3.39 -8.38
CA LEU A 82 7.00 -2.70 -8.29
C LEU A 82 5.83 -3.64 -7.96
N GLY A 83 5.78 -4.82 -8.59
CA GLY A 83 4.80 -5.87 -8.31
C GLY A 83 5.04 -6.62 -7.01
N SER A 84 6.13 -6.32 -6.29
CA SER A 84 6.42 -6.93 -4.99
C SER A 84 5.74 -6.23 -3.82
N GLU A 85 5.09 -5.10 -4.03
CA GLU A 85 4.22 -4.44 -3.04
C GLU A 85 3.02 -5.31 -2.69
N LYS A 86 2.87 -5.62 -1.40
CA LYS A 86 1.78 -6.45 -0.89
C LYS A 86 1.22 -5.91 0.40
N LEU A 87 -0.05 -6.22 0.63
CA LEU A 87 -0.70 -6.18 1.93
C LEU A 87 -1.05 -7.62 2.30
N VAL A 88 -0.57 -8.06 3.45
CA VAL A 88 -0.83 -9.40 3.98
C VAL A 88 -1.63 -9.23 5.26
N VAL A 89 -2.81 -9.85 5.31
CA VAL A 89 -3.63 -9.89 6.53
C VAL A 89 -3.22 -11.12 7.34
N LEU A 90 -2.93 -10.91 8.61
CA LEU A 90 -2.55 -11.92 9.59
C LEU A 90 -3.60 -12.01 10.70
N ASP A 91 -3.44 -12.95 11.63
CA ASP A 91 -4.41 -13.14 12.73
C ASP A 91 -4.50 -11.94 13.69
N HIS A 92 -3.41 -11.23 13.95
CA HIS A 92 -3.36 -10.12 14.92
C HIS A 92 -2.85 -8.79 14.33
N GLY A 93 -2.81 -8.68 13.01
CA GLY A 93 -2.35 -7.47 12.33
C GLY A 93 -2.18 -7.65 10.84
N ILE A 94 -1.38 -6.79 10.25
CA ILE A 94 -1.07 -6.80 8.81
C ILE A 94 0.42 -6.61 8.57
N LEU A 95 0.91 -7.11 7.43
CA LEU A 95 2.17 -6.68 6.84
C LEU A 95 1.89 -5.83 5.62
N VAL A 96 2.52 -4.67 5.52
CA VAL A 96 2.35 -3.75 4.39
C VAL A 96 3.70 -3.31 3.86
N GLY A 97 3.86 -3.40 2.54
CA GLY A 97 5.00 -2.83 1.81
C GLY A 97 5.66 -3.79 0.84
N SER A 98 6.87 -3.41 0.40
CA SER A 98 7.61 -4.19 -0.59
C SER A 98 8.17 -5.48 -0.01
N PHE A 99 7.94 -6.56 -0.73
CA PHE A 99 8.61 -7.85 -0.57
C PHE A 99 9.73 -8.05 -1.61
N ALA A 100 10.17 -7.00 -2.31
CA ALA A 100 11.31 -7.09 -3.23
C ALA A 100 12.61 -7.42 -2.48
N PRO A 101 13.66 -7.94 -3.14
CA PRO A 101 14.95 -8.19 -2.50
C PRO A 101 15.45 -7.00 -1.69
N PHE A 102 16.10 -7.27 -0.56
CA PHE A 102 16.67 -6.27 0.38
C PHE A 102 15.65 -5.35 1.09
N LEU A 103 14.38 -5.36 0.68
CA LEU A 103 13.31 -4.63 1.35
C LEU A 103 12.56 -5.50 2.35
N ARG A 104 12.08 -4.86 3.42
CA ARG A 104 11.31 -5.47 4.50
C ARG A 104 9.94 -4.79 4.60
N PRO A 105 8.84 -5.56 4.60
CA PRO A 105 7.52 -5.01 4.87
C PRO A 105 7.44 -4.52 6.33
N VAL A 106 6.51 -3.62 6.59
CA VAL A 106 6.24 -3.12 7.94
C VAL A 106 5.15 -3.97 8.56
N ALA A 107 5.37 -4.44 9.79
CA ALA A 107 4.36 -5.11 10.59
C ALA A 107 3.54 -4.08 11.35
N VAL A 108 2.23 -4.14 11.20
CA VAL A 108 1.27 -3.23 11.85
C VAL A 108 0.29 -4.10 12.67
N PRO A 109 0.47 -4.21 13.99
CA PRO A 109 -0.50 -4.87 14.86
C PRO A 109 -1.88 -4.20 14.78
N PHE A 110 -2.96 -4.91 15.05
CA PHE A 110 -4.30 -4.29 15.10
C PHE A 110 -4.42 -3.20 16.17
N ALA A 111 -3.67 -3.29 17.27
CA ALA A 111 -3.58 -2.22 18.27
C ALA A 111 -2.96 -0.92 17.73
N ALA A 112 -2.18 -0.99 16.64
CA ALA A 112 -1.48 0.15 16.08
C ALA A 112 -2.28 0.89 15.00
N PHE A 113 -3.55 0.55 14.74
CA PHE A 113 -4.39 1.31 13.81
C PHE A 113 -5.88 1.25 14.17
N ASP A 114 -6.64 2.27 13.78
CA ASP A 114 -8.08 2.33 14.07
C ASP A 114 -8.85 1.62 12.96
N VAL A 115 -9.35 0.42 13.26
CA VAL A 115 -10.11 -0.41 12.31
C VAL A 115 -11.38 0.30 11.78
N ARG A 116 -11.95 1.24 12.54
CA ARG A 116 -13.14 2.00 12.12
C ARG A 116 -12.83 3.05 11.05
N THR A 117 -11.55 3.36 10.84
CA THR A 117 -11.08 4.29 9.80
C THR A 117 -10.76 3.60 8.47
N VAL A 118 -10.94 2.28 8.38
CA VAL A 118 -10.73 1.52 7.15
C VAL A 118 -11.72 2.02 6.09
N ARG A 119 -11.21 2.48 4.93
CA ARG A 119 -12.03 2.96 3.80
C ARG A 119 -11.55 2.37 2.50
N ALA A 120 -12.49 1.92 1.67
CA ALA A 120 -12.20 1.66 0.26
C ALA A 120 -12.42 2.96 -0.52
N ALA A 121 -11.38 3.43 -1.18
CA ALA A 121 -11.40 4.67 -1.94
C ALA A 121 -11.03 4.45 -3.41
N VAL A 122 -11.51 5.37 -4.26
CA VAL A 122 -11.10 5.49 -5.65
C VAL A 122 -10.38 6.83 -5.81
N ALA A 123 -9.05 6.79 -5.81
CA ALA A 123 -8.20 7.96 -5.84
C ALA A 123 -6.86 7.64 -6.50
N SER A 124 -6.31 8.59 -7.25
CA SER A 124 -4.92 8.46 -7.72
C SER A 124 -3.94 8.76 -6.57
N PRO A 125 -2.69 8.25 -6.63
CA PRO A 125 -1.66 8.61 -5.66
C PRO A 125 -1.47 10.13 -5.55
N ARG A 126 -1.55 10.84 -6.68
CA ARG A 126 -1.49 12.31 -6.73
C ARG A 126 -2.66 12.96 -6.00
N THR A 127 -3.87 12.46 -6.21
CA THR A 127 -5.09 12.97 -5.54
C THR A 127 -4.97 12.83 -4.02
N LEU A 128 -4.51 11.67 -3.53
CA LEU A 128 -4.32 11.44 -2.11
C LEU A 128 -3.19 12.31 -1.55
N GLY A 129 -2.08 12.43 -2.27
CA GLY A 129 -0.98 13.33 -1.89
C GLY A 129 -1.45 14.77 -1.72
N LEU A 130 -2.07 15.36 -2.75
CA LEU A 130 -2.58 16.74 -2.73
C LEU A 130 -3.62 16.97 -1.62
N LEU A 131 -4.48 15.98 -1.37
CA LEU A 131 -5.46 16.07 -0.29
C LEU A 131 -4.80 16.11 1.08
N LEU A 132 -3.63 15.51 1.26
CA LEU A 132 -3.00 15.37 2.58
C LEU A 132 -1.93 16.44 2.83
N THR A 133 -1.39 17.06 1.77
CA THR A 133 -0.39 18.15 1.85
C THR A 133 -0.82 19.29 2.78
N ASP A 134 -2.08 19.71 2.73
CA ASP A 134 -2.59 20.84 3.51
C ASP A 134 -3.09 20.46 4.92
N ARG A 135 -3.08 19.17 5.26
CA ARG A 135 -3.75 18.65 6.47
C ARG A 135 -2.81 18.12 7.55
N GLY A 136 -1.49 18.27 7.36
CA GLY A 136 -0.47 17.84 8.34
C GLY A 136 -0.37 16.31 8.52
N VAL A 137 -1.10 15.53 7.73
CA VAL A 137 -1.09 14.07 7.74
C VAL A 137 -0.03 13.57 6.77
N SER A 138 1.02 12.97 7.31
CA SER A 138 2.00 12.27 6.49
C SER A 138 1.39 10.96 5.96
N THR A 139 1.84 10.52 4.78
CA THR A 139 1.36 9.28 4.18
C THR A 139 2.41 8.18 4.28
N ALA A 140 1.99 7.06 4.86
CA ALA A 140 2.66 5.79 4.68
C ALA A 140 2.18 5.17 3.36
N SER A 141 2.41 5.86 2.24
CA SER A 141 1.90 5.45 0.93
C SER A 141 2.70 4.26 0.39
N ARG A 142 1.98 3.17 0.09
CA ARG A 142 2.43 2.07 -0.77
C ARG A 142 1.44 1.95 -1.91
N THR A 143 1.40 3.03 -2.69
CA THR A 143 0.54 3.19 -3.85
C THR A 143 1.28 2.81 -5.11
N VAL A 144 0.58 2.13 -6.01
CA VAL A 144 1.13 1.81 -7.33
C VAL A 144 0.50 2.71 -8.38
N VAL A 145 1.31 3.18 -9.33
CA VAL A 145 0.90 4.19 -10.33
C VAL A 145 -0.20 3.69 -11.27
N TRP A 146 -0.34 2.37 -11.43
CA TRP A 146 -1.37 1.76 -12.29
C TRP A 146 -2.69 1.46 -11.59
N SER A 147 -2.84 1.78 -10.30
CA SER A 147 -4.11 1.60 -9.59
C SER A 147 -4.65 2.89 -9.01
N ARG A 148 -5.96 3.04 -9.14
CA ARG A 148 -6.76 4.07 -8.44
C ARG A 148 -7.59 3.48 -7.29
N ARG A 149 -7.54 2.17 -7.08
CA ARG A 149 -8.33 1.49 -6.04
C ARG A 149 -7.46 1.37 -4.82
N THR A 150 -7.83 2.03 -3.73
CA THR A 150 -7.04 2.07 -2.50
C THR A 150 -7.84 1.61 -1.29
N VAL A 151 -7.18 0.93 -0.36
CA VAL A 151 -7.67 0.72 0.99
C VAL A 151 -6.85 1.62 1.89
N THR A 152 -7.52 2.48 2.64
CA THR A 152 -6.88 3.44 3.54
C THR A 152 -7.29 3.19 4.97
N PHE A 153 -6.41 3.47 5.91
CA PHE A 153 -6.70 3.47 7.34
C PHE A 153 -5.70 4.35 8.07
N VAL A 154 -6.06 4.78 9.27
CA VAL A 154 -5.20 5.59 10.12
C VAL A 154 -4.49 4.68 11.11
N GLY A 155 -3.17 4.80 11.19
CA GLY A 155 -2.37 4.00 12.11
C GLY A 155 -1.02 4.62 12.43
N VAL A 156 -0.30 4.02 13.37
CA VAL A 156 1.02 4.50 13.80
C VAL A 156 1.97 4.59 12.61
N ALA A 157 2.80 5.65 12.59
CA ALA A 157 3.73 5.90 11.50
C ALA A 157 4.74 4.74 11.32
N PRO A 158 5.16 4.40 10.09
CA PRO A 158 6.11 3.32 9.83
C PRO A 158 7.44 3.46 10.54
N SER A 159 7.92 4.69 10.76
CA SER A 159 9.17 4.98 11.48
C SER A 159 9.07 4.54 12.94
N GLN A 160 7.98 4.90 13.62
CA GLN A 160 7.73 4.52 15.01
C GLN A 160 7.54 3.00 15.15
N LEU A 161 6.81 2.35 14.23
CA LEU A 161 6.66 0.89 14.23
C LEU A 161 8.01 0.17 14.06
N ARG A 162 8.86 0.63 13.15
CA ARG A 162 10.21 0.06 12.95
C ARG A 162 11.08 0.24 14.19
N GLN A 163 11.04 1.43 14.80
CA GLN A 163 11.83 1.74 16.00
C GLN A 163 11.37 0.91 17.20
N ALA A 164 10.06 0.78 17.42
CA ALA A 164 9.51 -0.05 18.48
C ALA A 164 9.88 -1.53 18.28
N ARG A 165 9.77 -2.04 17.05
CA ARG A 165 10.20 -3.40 16.71
C ARG A 165 11.69 -3.62 16.97
N ALA A 166 12.55 -2.67 16.62
CA ALA A 166 13.99 -2.76 16.89
C ALA A 166 14.31 -2.78 18.39
N ARG A 167 13.41 -2.24 19.24
CA ARG A 167 13.55 -2.17 20.70
C ARG A 167 12.72 -3.23 21.45
N GLY A 168 11.99 -4.09 20.74
CA GLY A 168 11.08 -5.07 21.36
C GLY A 168 9.88 -4.45 22.10
N LEU A 169 9.49 -3.23 21.75
CA LEU A 169 8.41 -2.50 22.41
C LEU A 169 7.05 -2.81 21.78
N HIS A 170 6.01 -2.85 22.61
CA HIS A 170 4.62 -2.88 22.15
C HIS A 170 4.20 -1.51 21.62
N VAL A 171 3.33 -1.49 20.60
CA VAL A 171 2.84 -0.25 19.98
C VAL A 171 1.32 -0.26 19.96
N ASP A 172 0.77 0.77 20.56
CA ASP A 172 -0.66 1.09 20.54
C ASP A 172 -0.85 2.46 19.91
N LEU A 173 -1.91 2.59 19.09
CA LEU A 173 -2.35 3.86 18.53
C LEU A 173 -2.67 4.89 19.61
N ALA A 174 -3.21 4.47 20.76
CA ALA A 174 -3.57 5.38 21.86
C ALA A 174 -2.36 6.13 22.44
N THR A 175 -1.18 5.51 22.41
CA THR A 175 0.07 6.08 22.94
C THR A 175 1.02 6.57 21.85
N ALA A 176 0.58 6.58 20.59
CA ALA A 176 1.43 6.91 19.46
C ALA A 176 1.79 8.39 19.43
N THR A 177 3.06 8.69 19.13
CA THR A 177 3.56 10.07 19.00
C THR A 177 3.56 10.52 17.55
N ALA A 178 3.48 9.57 16.60
CA ALA A 178 3.36 9.83 15.18
C ALA A 178 2.34 8.88 14.54
N VAL A 179 1.41 9.44 13.77
CA VAL A 179 0.33 8.72 13.08
C VAL A 179 0.32 9.13 11.61
N ASP A 180 0.11 8.16 10.72
CA ASP A 180 0.05 8.36 9.28
C ASP A 180 -1.28 7.83 8.72
N LEU A 181 -1.69 8.37 7.57
CA LEU A 181 -2.65 7.68 6.71
C LEU A 181 -1.89 6.60 5.94
N TRP A 182 -2.25 5.36 6.20
CA TRP A 182 -1.79 4.21 5.42
C TRP A 182 -2.63 4.10 4.16
N VAL A 183 -1.96 3.92 3.03
CA VAL A 183 -2.62 3.77 1.74
C VAL A 183 -2.03 2.56 1.03
N PHE A 184 -2.89 1.59 0.74
CA PHE A 184 -2.54 0.39 -0.03
C PHE A 184 -3.37 0.32 -1.31
N SER A 185 -2.72 0.10 -2.45
CA SER A 185 -3.41 -0.07 -3.73
C SER A 185 -3.85 -1.51 -3.98
N ALA A 186 -5.12 -1.70 -4.32
CA ALA A 186 -5.66 -2.95 -4.84
C ALA A 186 -5.64 -2.97 -6.37
N ARG A 187 -5.53 -4.16 -6.98
CA ARG A 187 -5.47 -4.29 -8.45
C ARG A 187 -6.75 -3.87 -9.16
N ASP A 188 -7.90 -4.26 -8.61
CA ASP A 188 -9.23 -4.12 -9.20
C ASP A 188 -10.30 -4.05 -8.09
N PRO A 189 -11.56 -3.70 -8.42
CA PRO A 189 -12.62 -3.56 -7.42
C PRO A 189 -12.87 -4.82 -6.58
N ARG A 190 -12.86 -6.01 -7.22
CA ARG A 190 -13.08 -7.28 -6.51
C ARG A 190 -11.97 -7.56 -5.50
N ARG A 191 -10.71 -7.30 -5.88
CA ARG A 191 -9.55 -7.44 -4.99
C ARG A 191 -9.58 -6.42 -3.85
N GLN A 192 -10.09 -5.21 -4.10
CA GLN A 192 -10.25 -4.19 -3.06
C GLN A 192 -11.25 -4.64 -2.00
N GLU A 193 -12.43 -5.14 -2.42
CA GLU A 193 -13.43 -5.68 -1.51
C GLU A 193 -12.91 -6.89 -0.73
N GLN A 194 -12.20 -7.82 -1.39
CA GLN A 194 -11.60 -8.97 -0.73
C GLN A 194 -10.63 -8.58 0.40
N VAL A 195 -9.83 -7.51 0.21
CA VAL A 195 -8.94 -7.00 1.26
C VAL A 195 -9.73 -6.49 2.45
N VAL A 196 -10.78 -5.70 2.21
CA VAL A 196 -11.61 -5.14 3.28
C VAL A 196 -12.30 -6.24 4.07
N ARG A 197 -12.89 -7.23 3.38
CA ARG A 197 -13.53 -8.38 4.03
C ARG A 197 -12.53 -9.20 4.84
N ALA A 198 -11.36 -9.52 4.26
CA ALA A 198 -10.32 -10.24 4.99
C ALA A 198 -9.84 -9.49 6.24
N LEU A 199 -9.76 -8.16 6.18
CA LEU A 199 -9.42 -7.32 7.32
C LEU A 199 -10.54 -7.33 8.38
N GLY A 200 -11.80 -7.20 7.96
CA GLY A 200 -12.97 -7.33 8.83
C GLY A 200 -12.99 -8.68 9.56
N ASP A 201 -12.83 -9.78 8.82
CA ASP A 201 -12.81 -11.13 9.38
C ASP A 201 -11.64 -11.37 10.35
N ALA A 202 -10.45 -10.84 10.03
CA ALA A 202 -9.29 -10.95 10.90
C ALA A 202 -9.45 -10.13 12.19
N THR A 203 -9.91 -8.89 12.07
CA THR A 203 -10.14 -8.01 13.23
C THR A 203 -11.25 -8.54 14.13
N ARG A 204 -12.31 -9.13 13.55
CA ARG A 204 -13.40 -9.79 14.29
C ARG A 204 -12.88 -11.01 15.03
N ALA A 205 -12.12 -11.88 14.37
CA ALA A 205 -11.53 -13.06 14.99
C ALA A 205 -10.52 -12.70 16.11
N ALA A 206 -9.85 -11.55 16.00
CA ALA A 206 -8.96 -11.04 17.03
C ALA A 206 -9.66 -10.27 18.15
N GLY A 207 -10.99 -10.13 18.12
CA GLY A 207 -11.76 -9.41 19.14
C GLY A 207 -11.49 -7.90 19.18
N VAL A 208 -11.09 -7.29 18.05
CA VAL A 208 -10.75 -5.87 18.00
C VAL A 208 -12.02 -5.01 18.14
N PRO A 209 -12.06 -4.01 19.04
CA PRO A 209 -13.20 -3.11 19.16
C PRO A 209 -13.57 -2.43 17.85
N GLY A 210 -14.85 -2.51 17.46
CA GLY A 210 -15.35 -1.93 16.21
C GLY A 210 -15.15 -2.78 14.95
N ALA A 211 -14.63 -4.02 15.07
CA ALA A 211 -14.44 -4.92 13.94
C ALA A 211 -15.72 -5.18 13.12
N GLU A 212 -16.88 -5.27 13.79
CA GLU A 212 -18.17 -5.50 13.12
C GLU A 212 -18.56 -4.40 12.13
N GLN A 213 -18.01 -3.20 12.30
CA GLN A 213 -18.35 -2.04 11.48
C GLN A 213 -17.38 -1.88 10.29
N VAL A 214 -16.29 -2.65 10.23
CA VAL A 214 -15.23 -2.47 9.22
C VAL A 214 -15.80 -2.53 7.82
N GLU A 215 -16.55 -3.58 7.48
CA GLU A 215 -17.11 -3.74 6.14
C GLU A 215 -18.15 -2.67 5.81
N ALA A 216 -19.06 -2.39 6.76
CA ALA A 216 -20.14 -1.41 6.60
C ALA A 216 -19.62 0.03 6.44
N LEU A 217 -18.52 0.38 7.11
CA LEU A 217 -17.90 1.70 7.02
C LEU A 217 -16.97 1.83 5.81
N ALA A 218 -16.38 0.72 5.36
CA ALA A 218 -15.38 0.73 4.29
C ALA A 218 -15.96 0.57 2.89
N LEU A 219 -17.09 -0.15 2.74
CA LEU A 219 -17.73 -0.46 1.46
C LEU A 219 -19.08 0.27 1.31
N PRO A 220 -19.51 0.57 0.07
CA PRO A 220 -18.80 0.40 -1.19
C PRO A 220 -17.67 1.43 -1.36
N ALA A 221 -16.74 1.15 -2.29
CA ALA A 221 -15.64 2.06 -2.56
C ALA A 221 -16.13 3.42 -3.09
N GLN A 222 -15.70 4.51 -2.45
CA GLN A 222 -16.14 5.85 -2.83
C GLN A 222 -15.05 6.63 -3.59
N PRO A 223 -15.43 7.43 -4.61
CA PRO A 223 -14.48 8.34 -5.25
C PRO A 223 -14.05 9.42 -4.26
N VAL A 224 -12.75 9.71 -4.25
CA VAL A 224 -12.17 10.79 -3.44
C VAL A 224 -11.65 11.88 -4.37
N GLN A 225 -12.06 13.11 -4.10
CA GLN A 225 -11.65 14.31 -4.83
C GLN A 225 -10.79 15.18 -3.92
N VAL A 226 -10.00 16.09 -4.49
CA VAL A 226 -9.20 17.05 -3.72
C VAL A 226 -10.14 18.13 -3.17
N SER A 227 -10.84 17.82 -2.09
CA SER A 227 -11.79 18.71 -1.40
C SER A 227 -11.91 18.32 0.08
N PRO A 228 -12.44 19.21 0.95
CA PRO A 228 -12.76 18.87 2.34
C PRO A 228 -13.64 17.61 2.46
N GLN A 229 -14.71 17.55 1.67
CA GLN A 229 -15.60 16.38 1.61
C GLN A 229 -14.87 15.10 1.19
N GLY A 230 -13.88 15.21 0.29
CA GLY A 230 -13.03 14.07 -0.08
C GLY A 230 -12.16 13.56 1.07
N ALA A 231 -11.71 14.46 1.96
CA ALA A 231 -10.94 14.06 3.14
C ALA A 231 -11.82 13.38 4.19
N ASP A 232 -13.06 13.84 4.34
CA ASP A 232 -14.03 13.21 5.24
C ASP A 232 -14.37 11.78 4.80
N ARG A 233 -14.37 11.51 3.48
CA ARG A 233 -14.52 10.14 2.93
C ARG A 233 -13.38 9.21 3.31
N LEU A 234 -12.19 9.73 3.64
CA LEU A 234 -11.07 8.94 4.15
C LEU A 234 -11.15 8.71 5.67
N ALA A 235 -12.19 9.26 6.33
CA ALA A 235 -12.43 9.15 7.76
C ALA A 235 -11.20 9.48 8.62
N VAL A 236 -10.39 10.44 8.18
CA VAL A 236 -9.25 10.96 8.95
C VAL A 236 -9.84 11.68 10.17
N PRO A 237 -9.60 11.19 11.41
CA PRO A 237 -10.10 11.82 12.63
C PRO A 237 -9.68 13.28 12.72
N GLU A 238 -10.57 14.14 13.22
CA GLU A 238 -10.33 15.58 13.39
C GLU A 238 -9.05 15.89 14.18
N ARG A 239 -8.81 15.14 15.26
CA ARG A 239 -7.59 15.23 16.08
C ARG A 239 -6.29 14.99 15.31
N LEU A 240 -6.38 14.28 14.17
CA LEU A 240 -5.26 13.99 13.28
C LEU A 240 -5.21 14.92 12.07
N ARG A 241 -6.20 15.80 11.88
CA ARG A 241 -6.18 16.91 10.91
C ARG A 241 -5.36 18.12 11.40
N SER A 242 -4.84 18.05 12.62
CA SER A 242 -4.10 19.13 13.29
C SER A 242 -2.78 19.42 12.58
N ALA A 243 -2.60 20.68 12.17
CA ALA A 243 -1.39 21.14 11.53
C ALA A 243 -0.16 20.94 12.45
N ARG A 244 0.89 20.31 11.93
CA ARG A 244 2.22 20.88 12.17
C ARG A 244 2.17 22.22 11.43
N ALA A 245 1.84 23.29 12.16
CA ALA A 245 2.13 24.63 11.69
C ALA A 245 3.58 24.58 11.20
N ARG A 246 3.77 24.90 9.91
CA ARG A 246 5.08 25.18 9.34
C ARG A 246 5.87 25.90 10.42
N HIS A 247 6.97 25.34 10.91
CA HIS A 247 7.94 26.16 11.60
C HIS A 247 8.42 27.15 10.55
N PRO A 248 8.09 28.46 10.62
CA PRO A 248 9.05 29.41 10.11
C PRO A 248 10.33 29.16 10.90
N GLN A 249 11.44 29.00 10.19
CA GLN A 249 12.75 29.13 10.81
C GLN A 249 12.79 30.51 11.48
N THR A 250 12.68 30.55 12.81
CA THR A 250 13.09 31.71 13.59
C THR A 250 14.57 31.55 13.87
N THR A 251 15.36 32.19 13.01
CA THR A 251 16.61 32.89 13.32
C THR A 251 17.39 32.49 14.57
N ARG A 252 18.64 32.09 14.36
CA ARG A 252 19.79 32.70 15.03
C ARG A 252 20.85 33.03 14.00
#